data_AF-A0A9N9H6C0-F1
#
_entry.id   AF-A0A9N9H6C0-F1
#
_cell.length_a   1.000
_cell.length_b   1.000
_cell.length_c   1.000
_cell.angle_alpha   90.00
_cell.angle_beta   90.00
_cell.angle_gamma   90.00
#
_symmetry.space_group_name_H-M   'P 1'
#
loop_
_entity.id
_entity.type
_entity.pdbx_description
1 polymer ?
#
loop_
_entity_poly.entity_id
_entity_poly.type
_entity_poly.pdbx_seq_one_letter_code
_entity_poly.pdbx_strand_id
1 'polypeptide(L)'
;DASAQVLDRLRKRSKPSLPNPDELAAFLEQSLADDIKIPLLRDEFDTFLIPDFKDPCTAEDLEILFRVSNAESAYSFITSVLGSAIMTSSPPLDGTEYSFVTFWDINIRRFLETFFSSGRSVRNTNQHMSTNNMCPDFGFILNQVCPFRGEEKAPHSREEVWTELVDKIEWTYDPAPYVLGYYAIGPSLTYVALCRPQLGSHKPDIITIGTVDLSLRKERICNLQILINLCTIIELIRDVIGWRETAEFVPIERENKTICITGTSIKKTYHGPDGEQCIQKLRNIYNMLRSEHVPNVDDLILSYTDNDRGCVAYLAPKGMSVRPNTQKELLEAIICVLEALSVMHEAEMPIFHRDIRWPNIVRLHGSQWMLIDWDDASSMPTRAASHLERANHAPEVFNDDHKGEVDIWSVGKLIKDAAVWILDLSADVVERGRWMWETKPRPTAVDALKAIQDVYRTMCDQKI
;
A
#
# COMPACT_ATOMS: atom_id res chain seq x y z
N ASP A 1 -3.71 -19.61 33.05
CA ASP A 1 -3.20 -19.05 31.79
C ASP A 1 -3.57 -17.57 31.72
N ALA A 2 -2.59 -16.69 31.52
CA ALA A 2 -2.72 -15.24 31.43
C ALA A 2 -2.45 -14.69 30.01
N SER A 3 -2.34 -15.55 28.98
CA SER A 3 -1.93 -15.17 27.62
C SER A 3 -2.73 -14.04 27.00
N ALA A 4 -4.06 -14.08 27.09
CA ALA A 4 -4.91 -13.02 26.53
C ALA A 4 -4.67 -11.67 27.24
N GLN A 5 -4.47 -11.69 28.56
CA GLN A 5 -4.18 -10.48 29.33
C GLN A 5 -2.80 -9.92 29.00
N VAL A 6 -1.80 -10.78 28.80
CA VAL A 6 -0.44 -10.38 28.43
C VAL A 6 -0.42 -9.76 27.03
N LEU A 7 -1.07 -10.38 26.05
CA LEU A 7 -1.24 -9.79 24.72
C LEU A 7 -1.96 -8.44 24.77
N ASP A 8 -3.02 -8.34 25.58
CA ASP A 8 -3.74 -7.08 25.77
C ASP A 8 -2.87 -5.99 26.40
N ARG A 9 -2.06 -6.32 27.42
CA ARG A 9 -1.07 -5.40 28.01
C ARG A 9 -0.02 -4.96 27.01
N LEU A 10 0.52 -5.88 26.20
CA LEU A 10 1.51 -5.55 25.17
C LEU A 10 0.94 -4.58 24.11
N ARG A 11 -0.33 -4.75 23.73
CA ARG A 11 -1.03 -3.86 22.78
C ARG A 11 -1.41 -2.51 23.38
N LYS A 12 -1.82 -2.49 24.65
CA LYS A 12 -2.32 -1.29 25.34
C LYS A 12 -1.25 -0.50 26.09
N ARG A 13 -0.01 -0.98 26.14
CA ARG A 13 1.09 -0.25 26.79
C ARG A 13 1.23 1.14 26.18
N SER A 14 1.70 2.08 27.00
CA SER A 14 1.82 3.49 26.61
C SER A 14 2.56 3.59 25.27
N LYS A 15 1.88 4.15 24.27
CA LYS A 15 2.46 4.36 22.94
C LYS A 15 3.13 5.74 22.94
N PRO A 16 4.40 5.83 22.53
CA PRO A 16 5.04 7.13 22.36
C PRO A 16 4.41 7.88 21.17
N SER A 17 4.80 9.13 20.98
CA SER A 17 4.73 9.70 19.63
C SER A 17 5.58 8.87 18.67
N LEU A 18 5.28 8.93 17.38
CA LEU A 18 6.09 8.25 16.36
C LEU A 18 7.56 8.73 16.47
N PRO A 19 8.54 7.85 16.78
CA PRO A 19 9.93 8.25 17.00
C PRO A 19 10.55 8.88 15.76
N ASN A 20 11.60 9.70 15.93
CA ASN A 20 12.39 10.14 14.78
C ASN A 20 13.20 8.96 14.22
N PRO A 21 13.54 8.94 12.92
CA PRO A 21 14.32 7.84 12.34
C PRO A 21 15.64 7.55 13.08
N ASP A 22 16.32 8.58 13.58
CA ASP A 22 17.58 8.45 14.33
C ASP A 22 17.42 7.82 15.73
N GLU A 23 16.19 7.82 16.27
CA GLU A 23 15.86 7.27 17.58
C GLU A 23 15.37 5.81 17.50
N LEU A 24 15.06 5.32 16.30
CA LEU A 24 14.42 4.03 16.08
C LEU A 24 15.25 2.86 16.60
N ALA A 25 16.57 2.86 16.36
CA ALA A 25 17.44 1.78 16.81
C ALA A 25 17.41 1.64 18.34
N ALA A 26 17.61 2.76 19.05
CA ALA A 26 17.55 2.79 20.51
C ALA A 26 16.15 2.42 21.05
N PHE A 27 15.09 2.81 20.34
CA PHE A 27 13.72 2.45 20.72
C PHE A 27 13.47 0.95 20.59
N LEU A 28 13.93 0.31 19.51
CA LEU A 28 13.73 -1.13 19.30
C LEU A 28 14.47 -1.98 20.33
N GLU A 29 15.64 -1.53 20.78
CA GLU A 29 16.45 -2.19 21.81
C GLU A 29 15.98 -1.93 23.25
N GLN A 30 15.00 -1.04 23.45
CA GLN A 30 14.52 -0.67 24.78
C GLN A 30 14.02 -1.90 25.56
N SER A 31 14.57 -2.10 26.75
CA SER A 31 14.18 -3.21 27.64
C SER A 31 12.71 -3.14 28.03
N LEU A 32 12.08 -4.31 28.13
CA LEU A 32 10.71 -4.42 28.63
C LEU A 32 10.68 -4.17 30.14
N ALA A 33 9.77 -3.32 30.59
CA ALA A 33 9.49 -3.17 32.01
C ALA A 33 8.95 -4.48 32.60
N ASP A 34 9.24 -4.75 33.87
CA ASP A 34 8.92 -6.04 34.51
C ASP A 34 7.42 -6.36 34.50
N ASP A 35 6.55 -5.36 34.56
CA ASP A 35 5.09 -5.53 34.49
C ASP A 35 4.58 -5.92 33.09
N ILE A 36 5.39 -5.65 32.06
CA ILE A 36 5.14 -5.99 30.65
C ILE A 36 5.79 -7.32 30.26
N LYS A 37 6.85 -7.76 30.98
CA LYS A 37 7.48 -9.07 30.74
C LYS A 37 6.48 -10.21 30.86
N ILE A 38 6.68 -11.21 30.00
CA ILE A 38 5.77 -12.34 29.83
C ILE A 38 5.97 -13.31 31.02
N PRO A 39 4.92 -13.59 31.80
CA PRO A 39 5.03 -14.48 32.95
C PRO A 39 5.16 -15.94 32.52
N LEU A 40 6.07 -16.66 33.18
CA LEU A 40 6.27 -18.11 33.10
C LEU A 40 6.30 -18.72 34.50
N LEU A 41 5.84 -19.96 34.66
CA LEU A 41 6.18 -20.76 35.84
C LEU A 41 7.66 -21.17 35.79
N ARG A 42 8.24 -21.47 36.96
CA ARG A 42 9.66 -21.88 37.06
C ARG A 42 9.99 -23.06 36.13
N ASP A 43 9.18 -24.12 36.16
CA ASP A 43 9.42 -25.32 35.34
C ASP A 43 9.34 -25.03 33.83
N GLU A 44 8.49 -24.08 33.42
CA GLU A 44 8.37 -23.65 32.03
C GLU A 44 9.59 -22.81 31.61
N PHE A 45 10.09 -21.94 32.49
CA PHE A 45 11.32 -21.18 32.28
C PHE A 45 12.54 -22.10 32.15
N ASP A 46 12.65 -23.09 33.04
CA ASP A 46 13.76 -24.03 33.06
C ASP A 46 13.77 -24.95 31.83
N THR A 47 12.61 -25.19 31.20
CA THR A 47 12.51 -25.93 29.93
C THR A 47 13.29 -25.24 28.80
N PHE A 48 13.37 -23.91 28.82
CA PHE A 48 14.19 -23.18 27.88
C PHE A 48 15.69 -23.37 28.17
N LEU A 49 16.13 -23.60 29.40
CA LEU A 49 17.56 -23.68 29.73
C LEU A 49 18.23 -25.04 29.45
N ILE A 50 17.49 -25.99 28.87
CA ILE A 50 18.00 -27.33 28.59
C ILE A 50 19.22 -27.26 27.63
N PRO A 51 20.40 -27.82 27.99
CA PRO A 51 21.65 -27.64 27.23
C PRO A 51 21.74 -28.39 25.88
N ASP A 52 20.77 -29.21 25.51
CA ASP A 52 20.85 -30.15 24.38
C ASP A 52 20.76 -29.48 22.99
N PHE A 53 20.78 -28.14 22.92
CA PHE A 53 20.72 -27.38 21.68
C PHE A 53 22.11 -26.96 21.19
N LYS A 54 22.27 -26.85 19.87
CA LYS A 54 23.52 -26.38 19.25
C LYS A 54 23.82 -24.90 19.56
N ASP A 55 22.79 -24.15 19.92
CA ASP A 55 22.78 -22.72 20.21
C ASP A 55 22.10 -22.46 21.58
N PRO A 56 22.76 -22.77 22.72
CA PRO A 56 22.16 -22.56 24.03
C PRO A 56 21.95 -21.08 24.34
N CYS A 57 21.04 -20.77 25.27
CA CYS A 57 20.86 -19.45 25.84
C CYS A 57 20.96 -19.51 27.38
N THR A 58 21.20 -18.37 28.01
CA THR A 58 21.31 -18.24 29.47
C THR A 58 19.97 -17.83 30.10
N ALA A 59 19.92 -17.82 31.43
CA ALA A 59 18.78 -17.25 32.16
C ALA A 59 18.65 -15.74 31.90
N GLU A 60 19.78 -15.03 31.83
CA GLU A 60 19.84 -13.59 31.54
C GLU A 60 19.26 -13.27 30.16
N ASP A 61 19.52 -14.11 29.14
CA ASP A 61 18.92 -13.99 27.83
C ASP A 61 17.38 -14.08 27.92
N LEU A 62 16.85 -15.07 28.65
CA LEU A 62 15.41 -15.27 28.80
C LEU A 62 14.73 -14.13 29.59
N GLU A 63 15.43 -13.56 30.57
CA GLU A 63 14.94 -12.44 31.39
C GLU A 63 14.70 -11.15 30.59
N ILE A 64 15.19 -11.06 29.35
CA ILE A 64 14.86 -10.00 28.39
C ILE A 64 13.34 -9.98 28.12
N LEU A 65 12.73 -11.15 27.93
CA LEU A 65 11.31 -11.29 27.58
C LEU A 65 10.45 -11.71 28.77
N PHE A 66 11.00 -12.58 29.61
CA PHE A 66 10.24 -13.33 30.58
C PHE A 66 10.49 -12.86 32.01
N ARG A 67 9.48 -13.04 32.84
CA ARG A 67 9.63 -13.03 34.29
C ARG A 67 9.10 -14.31 34.87
N VAL A 68 9.76 -14.84 35.89
CA VAL A 68 9.27 -16.01 36.60
C VAL A 68 8.18 -15.59 37.58
N SER A 69 7.06 -16.31 37.56
CA SER A 69 5.89 -16.11 38.40
C SER A 69 5.48 -17.42 39.05
N ASN A 70 4.96 -17.34 40.28
CA ASN A 70 4.43 -18.50 41.00
C ASN A 70 2.90 -18.65 40.84
N ALA A 71 2.24 -17.70 40.19
CA ALA A 71 0.77 -17.59 40.18
C ALA A 71 0.15 -17.53 38.78
N GLU A 72 0.90 -17.10 37.78
CA GLU A 72 0.42 -16.92 36.41
C GLU A 72 1.46 -17.36 35.39
N SER A 73 0.99 -17.81 34.24
CA SER A 73 1.80 -18.14 33.07
C SER A 73 1.04 -17.79 31.81
N ALA A 74 1.74 -17.26 30.81
CA ALA A 74 1.21 -17.03 29.47
C ALA A 74 1.42 -18.25 28.54
N TYR A 75 1.25 -19.46 29.09
CA TYR A 75 1.53 -20.73 28.44
C TYR A 75 1.00 -20.86 27.00
N SER A 76 -0.27 -20.51 26.74
CA SER A 76 -0.84 -20.61 25.39
C SER A 76 -0.14 -19.70 24.37
N PHE A 77 0.16 -18.46 24.73
CA PHE A 77 0.88 -17.50 23.87
C PHE A 77 2.33 -17.96 23.62
N ILE A 78 2.98 -18.49 24.64
CA ILE A 78 4.34 -19.02 24.52
C ILE A 78 4.35 -20.23 23.60
N THR A 79 3.52 -21.23 23.84
CA THR A 79 3.50 -22.46 23.03
C THR A 79 3.09 -22.22 21.59
N SER A 80 2.17 -21.29 21.32
CA SER A 80 1.68 -20.99 19.97
C SER A 80 2.60 -20.09 19.15
N VAL A 81 3.33 -19.17 19.77
CA VAL A 81 4.11 -18.14 19.07
C VAL A 81 5.58 -18.15 19.48
N LEU A 82 5.87 -17.83 20.74
CA LEU A 82 7.23 -17.51 21.18
C LEU A 82 8.14 -18.73 21.22
N GLY A 83 7.62 -19.86 21.70
CA GLY A 83 8.35 -21.10 21.87
C GLY A 83 8.87 -21.63 20.55
N SER A 84 8.07 -21.59 19.49
CA SER A 84 8.53 -21.97 18.15
C SER A 84 9.63 -21.02 17.65
N ALA A 85 9.49 -19.70 17.83
CA ALA A 85 10.54 -18.75 17.45
C ALA A 85 11.85 -19.00 18.21
N ILE A 86 11.79 -19.22 19.53
CA ILE A 86 12.98 -19.42 20.35
C ILE A 86 13.65 -20.78 20.05
N MET A 87 12.88 -21.85 19.86
CA MET A 87 13.40 -23.22 19.85
C MET A 87 13.68 -23.79 18.45
N THR A 88 13.14 -23.19 17.38
CA THR A 88 13.36 -23.69 16.01
C THR A 88 14.78 -23.36 15.57
N SER A 89 15.57 -24.40 15.26
CA SER A 89 16.90 -24.23 14.68
C SER A 89 16.82 -23.63 13.28
N SER A 90 17.80 -22.79 12.94
CA SER A 90 17.96 -22.30 11.57
C SER A 90 18.12 -23.48 10.58
N PRO A 91 17.55 -23.37 9.37
CA PRO A 91 17.91 -24.23 8.27
C PRO A 91 19.42 -24.21 7.97
N PRO A 92 19.96 -25.25 7.30
CA PRO A 92 21.34 -25.27 6.84
C PRO A 92 21.71 -24.10 5.93
N LEU A 93 22.95 -23.61 6.00
CA LEU A 93 23.43 -22.49 5.19
C LEU A 93 23.59 -22.83 3.69
N ASP A 94 23.57 -24.10 3.32
CA ASP A 94 23.50 -24.55 1.93
C ASP A 94 22.05 -24.72 1.43
N GLY A 95 21.06 -24.34 2.25
CA GLY A 95 19.65 -24.38 1.92
C GLY A 95 19.23 -23.34 0.87
N THR A 96 18.11 -23.61 0.20
CA THR A 96 17.48 -22.65 -0.72
C THR A 96 16.70 -21.58 0.04
N GLU A 97 16.38 -20.47 -0.62
CA GLU A 97 15.48 -19.44 -0.06
C GLU A 97 14.17 -20.04 0.47
N TYR A 98 13.56 -20.94 -0.30
CA TYR A 98 12.34 -21.65 0.08
C TYR A 98 12.47 -22.42 1.41
N SER A 99 13.67 -22.95 1.73
CA SER A 99 13.91 -23.64 3.00
C SER A 99 13.85 -22.71 4.22
N PHE A 100 14.11 -21.41 4.02
CA PHE A 100 14.08 -20.39 5.07
C PHE A 100 12.70 -19.71 5.21
N VAL A 101 11.79 -19.82 4.24
CA VAL A 101 10.45 -19.20 4.29
C VAL A 101 9.70 -19.54 5.58
N THR A 102 9.66 -20.82 5.96
CA THR A 102 8.99 -21.25 7.20
C THR A 102 9.70 -20.70 8.45
N PHE A 103 11.03 -20.57 8.38
CA PHE A 103 11.84 -20.06 9.47
C PHE A 103 11.63 -18.56 9.70
N TRP A 104 11.60 -17.74 8.64
CA TRP A 104 11.25 -16.32 8.73
C TRP A 104 9.79 -16.14 9.19
N ASP A 105 8.87 -16.98 8.71
CA ASP A 105 7.47 -16.97 9.16
C ASP A 105 7.30 -17.20 10.65
N ILE A 106 8.04 -18.16 11.20
CA ILE A 106 8.02 -18.47 12.63
C ILE A 106 8.58 -17.30 13.45
N ASN A 107 9.64 -16.66 12.98
CA ASN A 107 10.32 -15.59 13.71
C ASN A 107 9.68 -14.21 13.54
N ILE A 108 8.89 -13.97 12.48
CA ILE A 108 8.33 -12.65 12.15
C ILE A 108 6.80 -12.73 11.97
N ARG A 109 6.34 -13.42 10.92
CA ARG A 109 4.93 -13.40 10.50
C ARG A 109 3.96 -13.82 11.61
N ARG A 110 4.22 -14.96 12.25
CA ARG A 110 3.32 -15.52 13.28
C ARG A 110 3.16 -14.58 14.46
N PHE A 111 4.22 -13.87 14.83
CA PHE A 111 4.17 -12.87 15.89
C PHE A 111 3.28 -11.69 15.48
N LEU A 112 3.49 -11.13 14.28
CA LEU A 112 2.69 -10.00 13.78
C LEU A 112 1.20 -10.35 13.65
N GLU A 113 0.86 -11.51 13.10
CA GLU A 113 -0.54 -11.97 12.97
C GLU A 113 -1.20 -12.24 14.33
N THR A 114 -0.42 -12.70 15.31
CA THR A 114 -0.94 -12.85 16.68
C THR A 114 -1.11 -11.51 17.36
N PHE A 115 -0.20 -10.56 17.13
CA PHE A 115 -0.26 -9.24 17.73
C PHE A 115 -1.42 -8.42 17.13
N PHE A 116 -1.65 -8.46 15.83
CA PHE A 116 -2.71 -7.70 15.15
C PHE A 116 -3.81 -8.60 14.59
N SER A 117 -4.95 -8.67 15.29
CA SER A 117 -6.08 -9.48 14.85
C SER A 117 -6.71 -9.05 13.51
N SER A 118 -6.53 -7.78 13.12
CA SER A 118 -7.00 -7.24 11.84
C SER A 118 -5.91 -7.22 10.76
N GLY A 119 -4.69 -7.65 11.08
CA GLY A 119 -3.57 -7.67 10.16
C GLY A 119 -3.64 -8.84 9.20
N ARG A 120 -3.15 -8.63 7.98
CA ARG A 120 -3.04 -9.68 6.97
C ARG A 120 -1.64 -9.70 6.39
N SER A 121 -0.99 -10.86 6.45
CA SER A 121 0.26 -11.06 5.75
C SER A 121 0.01 -11.41 4.29
N VAL A 122 0.85 -10.88 3.42
CA VAL A 122 0.98 -11.30 2.02
C VAL A 122 2.39 -11.86 1.83
N ARG A 123 2.47 -12.95 1.09
CA ARG A 123 3.74 -13.52 0.65
C ARG A 123 3.75 -13.62 -0.85
N ASN A 124 4.88 -13.24 -1.41
CA ASN A 124 5.15 -13.49 -2.81
C ASN A 124 5.74 -14.90 -2.95
N THR A 125 4.93 -15.86 -3.37
CA THR A 125 5.35 -17.28 -3.42
C THR A 125 5.99 -17.69 -4.75
N ASN A 126 6.22 -16.76 -5.68
CA ASN A 126 6.86 -16.97 -6.99
C ASN A 126 6.41 -18.26 -7.74
N GLN A 127 5.19 -18.77 -7.49
CA GLN A 127 4.69 -19.96 -8.22
C GLN A 127 4.41 -19.66 -9.70
N HIS A 128 4.39 -18.38 -10.07
CA HIS A 128 4.32 -17.92 -11.45
C HIS A 128 5.44 -16.89 -11.67
N MET A 129 6.39 -17.23 -12.54
CA MET A 129 7.52 -16.38 -12.92
C MET A 129 7.04 -15.11 -13.65
N SER A 130 6.46 -14.14 -12.93
CA SER A 130 6.24 -12.83 -13.53
C SER A 130 7.56 -12.08 -13.54
N THR A 131 8.21 -12.07 -14.71
CA THR A 131 9.19 -11.04 -15.07
C THR A 131 8.58 -9.67 -14.72
N ASN A 132 9.20 -8.91 -13.80
CA ASN A 132 8.70 -7.69 -13.14
C ASN A 132 7.85 -7.88 -11.88
N ASN A 133 8.33 -8.69 -10.94
CA ASN A 133 7.70 -8.78 -9.63
C ASN A 133 8.01 -7.54 -8.79
N MET A 134 7.05 -6.62 -8.70
CA MET A 134 7.15 -5.39 -7.91
C MET A 134 6.53 -5.56 -6.51
N CYS A 135 6.27 -6.79 -6.07
CA CYS A 135 5.80 -7.10 -4.72
C CYS A 135 6.98 -7.48 -3.82
N PRO A 136 6.94 -7.13 -2.53
CA PRO A 136 7.92 -7.63 -1.58
C PRO A 136 7.70 -9.12 -1.31
N ASP A 137 8.77 -9.81 -0.89
CA ASP A 137 8.70 -11.22 -0.50
C ASP A 137 7.73 -11.44 0.67
N PHE A 138 7.73 -10.49 1.60
CA PHE A 138 6.78 -10.39 2.70
C PHE A 138 6.18 -8.98 2.80
N GLY A 139 4.87 -8.90 3.03
CA GLY A 139 4.20 -7.65 3.38
C GLY A 139 3.19 -7.88 4.50
N PHE A 140 3.10 -6.94 5.43
CA PHE A 140 2.11 -6.97 6.49
C PHE A 140 1.13 -5.82 6.31
N ILE A 141 -0.12 -6.16 5.99
CA ILE A 141 -1.17 -5.21 5.63
C ILE A 141 -2.03 -4.89 6.85
N LEU A 142 -2.19 -3.59 7.14
CA LEU A 142 -3.11 -3.04 8.14
C LEU A 142 -3.85 -1.85 7.54
N ASN A 143 -5.18 -1.77 7.72
CA ASN A 143 -6.01 -0.71 7.12
C ASN A 143 -5.76 -0.52 5.61
N GLN A 144 -5.54 -1.61 4.89
CA GLN A 144 -5.28 -1.63 3.44
C GLN A 144 -3.94 -1.01 3.01
N VAL A 145 -3.04 -0.67 3.94
CA VAL A 145 -1.66 -0.21 3.66
C VAL A 145 -0.64 -1.21 4.17
N CYS A 146 0.58 -1.17 3.61
CA CYS A 146 1.69 -2.03 4.01
C CYS A 146 2.75 -1.28 4.86
N PRO A 147 2.52 -1.07 6.18
CA PRO A 147 3.46 -0.35 7.05
C PRO A 147 4.73 -1.16 7.38
N PHE A 148 4.76 -2.46 7.09
CA PHE A 148 5.90 -3.33 7.33
C PHE A 148 6.08 -4.35 6.19
N ARG A 149 7.30 -4.46 5.65
CA ARG A 149 7.62 -5.31 4.49
C ARG A 149 9.00 -5.95 4.59
N GLY A 150 9.24 -7.01 3.81
CA GLY A 150 10.47 -7.77 3.82
C GLY A 150 10.92 -8.23 2.44
N GLU A 151 12.23 -8.23 2.22
CA GLU A 151 12.89 -8.95 1.11
C GLU A 151 13.78 -10.06 1.69
N GLU A 152 13.73 -11.25 1.10
CA GLU A 152 14.25 -12.46 1.71
C GLU A 152 15.08 -13.25 0.68
N LYS A 153 16.34 -13.53 1.00
CA LYS A 153 17.24 -14.28 0.10
C LYS A 153 17.86 -15.48 0.78
N ALA A 154 18.19 -16.48 -0.04
CA ALA A 154 19.00 -17.62 0.37
C ALA A 154 20.35 -17.17 0.98
N PRO A 155 20.98 -17.99 1.83
CA PRO A 155 22.36 -17.76 2.24
C PRO A 155 23.29 -17.63 1.03
N HIS A 156 24.34 -16.82 1.17
CA HIS A 156 25.34 -16.56 0.13
C HIS A 156 24.83 -15.87 -1.14
N SER A 157 23.59 -15.36 -1.14
CA SER A 157 23.15 -14.43 -2.18
C SER A 157 24.14 -13.26 -2.29
N ARG A 158 24.49 -12.91 -3.53
CA ARG A 158 25.34 -11.74 -3.83
C ARG A 158 24.51 -10.52 -4.21
N GLU A 159 23.19 -10.64 -4.15
CA GLU A 159 22.27 -9.55 -4.46
C GLU A 159 22.29 -8.52 -3.33
N GLU A 160 22.28 -7.24 -3.69
CA GLU A 160 22.09 -6.15 -2.74
C GLU A 160 20.61 -6.09 -2.36
N VAL A 161 20.23 -6.91 -1.37
CA VAL A 161 18.82 -7.12 -0.97
C VAL A 161 18.12 -5.81 -0.55
N TRP A 162 18.88 -4.88 0.03
CA TRP A 162 18.37 -3.57 0.42
C TRP A 162 17.98 -2.70 -0.79
N THR A 163 18.62 -2.87 -1.95
CA THR A 163 18.29 -2.15 -3.19
C THR A 163 16.91 -2.57 -3.68
N GLU A 164 16.57 -3.85 -3.56
CA GLU A 164 15.25 -4.39 -3.94
C GLU A 164 14.12 -3.80 -3.09
N LEU A 165 14.34 -3.61 -1.77
CA LEU A 165 13.41 -2.92 -0.88
C LEU A 165 13.09 -1.50 -1.35
N VAL A 166 14.12 -0.76 -1.78
CA VAL A 166 14.02 0.65 -2.22
C VAL A 166 13.43 0.76 -3.63
N ASP A 167 13.73 -0.20 -4.51
CA ASP A 167 13.25 -0.19 -5.89
C ASP A 167 11.78 -0.66 -6.01
N LYS A 168 11.28 -1.43 -5.04
CA LYS A 168 9.89 -1.90 -4.98
C LYS A 168 8.96 -0.98 -4.17
N ILE A 169 9.28 0.31 -4.07
CA ILE A 169 8.45 1.27 -3.34
C ILE A 169 8.33 2.61 -4.07
N GLU A 170 7.11 2.92 -4.48
CA GLU A 170 6.69 4.30 -4.80
C GLU A 170 6.06 4.92 -3.55
N TRP A 171 6.56 6.10 -3.17
CA TRP A 171 6.17 6.72 -1.91
C TRP A 171 4.72 7.21 -1.95
N THR A 172 3.85 6.47 -1.27
CA THR A 172 2.41 6.72 -1.18
C THR A 172 1.92 6.65 0.26
N TYR A 173 2.79 6.95 1.23
CA TYR A 173 2.53 6.84 2.66
C TYR A 173 2.40 8.18 3.39
N ASP A 174 2.27 9.28 2.63
CA ASP A 174 2.07 10.59 3.23
C ASP A 174 0.86 10.62 4.17
N PRO A 175 0.99 11.26 5.35
CA PRO A 175 2.11 12.10 5.80
C PRO A 175 3.18 11.39 6.64
N ALA A 176 3.24 10.05 6.66
CA ALA A 176 4.20 9.33 7.49
C ALA A 176 5.66 9.73 7.17
N PRO A 177 6.55 9.80 8.18
CA PRO A 177 7.97 10.08 7.95
C PRO A 177 8.75 8.87 7.44
N TYR A 178 8.28 7.65 7.74
CA TYR A 178 8.86 6.40 7.29
C TYR A 178 7.82 5.27 7.35
N VAL A 179 8.10 4.19 6.61
CA VAL A 179 7.53 2.87 6.86
C VAL A 179 8.64 1.91 7.28
N LEU A 180 8.29 0.78 7.88
CA LEU A 180 9.27 -0.16 8.39
C LEU A 180 9.50 -1.29 7.39
N GLY A 181 10.67 -1.91 7.48
CA GLY A 181 10.91 -3.14 6.78
C GLY A 181 12.06 -3.94 7.36
N TYR A 182 12.37 -5.04 6.67
CA TYR A 182 13.57 -5.83 6.90
C TYR A 182 14.10 -6.38 5.60
N TYR A 183 15.38 -6.76 5.60
CA TYR A 183 15.88 -7.71 4.63
C TYR A 183 16.58 -8.86 5.33
N ALA A 184 16.48 -10.05 4.75
CA ALA A 184 17.07 -11.27 5.30
C ALA A 184 17.97 -11.97 4.28
N ILE A 185 19.13 -12.44 4.74
CA ILE A 185 20.04 -13.31 3.97
C ILE A 185 20.29 -14.55 4.81
N GLY A 186 19.58 -15.65 4.49
CA GLY A 186 19.52 -16.81 5.35
C GLY A 186 19.03 -16.46 6.77
N PRO A 187 19.78 -16.78 7.84
CA PRO A 187 19.39 -16.44 9.21
C PRO A 187 19.71 -14.99 9.61
N SER A 188 20.52 -14.26 8.83
CA SER A 188 20.86 -12.87 9.15
C SER A 188 19.71 -11.96 8.76
N LEU A 189 19.18 -11.21 9.73
CA LEU A 189 18.04 -10.32 9.58
C LEU A 189 18.47 -8.90 9.91
N THR A 190 18.17 -7.94 9.03
CA THR A 190 18.39 -6.52 9.28
C THR A 190 17.08 -5.77 9.16
N TYR A 191 16.70 -5.07 10.22
CA TYR A 191 15.57 -4.15 10.26
C TYR A 191 15.97 -2.78 9.73
N VAL A 192 15.06 -2.16 8.98
CA VAL A 192 15.27 -0.86 8.36
C VAL A 192 14.04 0.04 8.49
N ALA A 193 14.28 1.35 8.46
CA ALA A 193 13.27 2.36 8.18
C ALA A 193 13.44 2.86 6.74
N LEU A 194 12.37 2.80 5.96
CA LEU A 194 12.26 3.38 4.63
C LEU A 194 11.66 4.78 4.80
N CYS A 195 12.52 5.80 4.76
CA CYS A 195 12.17 7.17 5.04
C CYS A 195 11.56 7.86 3.83
N ARG A 196 10.65 8.80 4.10
CA ARG A 196 10.02 9.65 3.09
C ARG A 196 11.10 10.29 2.20
N PRO A 197 10.96 10.22 0.85
CA PRO A 197 11.90 10.85 -0.06
C PRO A 197 12.04 12.36 0.19
N GLN A 198 13.28 12.86 0.10
CA GLN A 198 13.56 14.29 0.12
C GLN A 198 13.01 14.98 -1.13
N LEU A 199 12.79 16.30 -1.04
CA LEU A 199 12.28 17.08 -2.17
C LEU A 199 13.18 16.92 -3.41
N GLY A 200 12.61 16.41 -4.51
CA GLY A 200 13.33 16.14 -5.76
C GLY A 200 13.82 14.70 -5.94
N SER A 201 13.68 13.83 -4.94
CA SER A 201 13.86 12.38 -5.06
C SER A 201 12.50 11.67 -5.06
N HIS A 202 12.39 10.60 -5.85
CA HIS A 202 11.24 9.69 -5.81
C HIS A 202 11.51 8.43 -4.96
N LYS A 203 12.79 8.16 -4.65
CA LYS A 203 13.19 6.97 -3.89
C LYS A 203 13.31 7.28 -2.41
N PRO A 204 12.86 6.37 -1.53
CA PRO A 204 13.04 6.55 -0.10
C PRO A 204 14.50 6.37 0.30
N ASP A 205 14.90 7.09 1.35
CA ASP A 205 16.16 6.84 2.04
C ASP A 205 16.00 5.62 2.96
N ILE A 206 17.07 4.85 3.17
CA ILE A 206 17.05 3.67 4.03
C ILE A 206 17.98 3.86 5.22
N ILE A 207 17.47 3.56 6.42
CA ILE A 207 18.24 3.62 7.66
C ILE A 207 18.18 2.26 8.33
N THR A 208 19.34 1.68 8.64
CA THR A 208 19.42 0.46 9.45
C THR A 208 19.07 0.77 10.89
N ILE A 209 18.09 0.04 11.43
CA ILE A 209 17.57 0.25 12.79
C ILE A 209 17.75 -0.97 13.70
N GLY A 210 18.38 -2.04 13.20
CA GLY A 210 18.76 -3.21 14.00
C GLY A 210 19.22 -4.38 13.14
N THR A 211 20.07 -5.23 13.69
CA THR A 211 20.52 -6.47 13.02
C THR A 211 20.56 -7.60 14.04
N VAL A 212 20.06 -8.77 13.67
CA VAL A 212 20.07 -9.98 14.50
C VAL A 212 20.45 -11.19 13.66
N ASP A 213 21.14 -12.15 14.28
CA ASP A 213 21.44 -13.44 13.66
C ASP A 213 20.51 -14.52 14.22
N LEU A 214 19.42 -14.81 13.50
CA LEU A 214 18.42 -15.77 13.95
C LEU A 214 18.97 -17.20 14.08
N SER A 215 20.18 -17.50 13.61
CA SER A 215 20.80 -18.80 13.86
C SER A 215 21.14 -19.01 15.34
N LEU A 216 21.28 -17.92 16.10
CA LEU A 216 21.57 -17.94 17.53
C LEU A 216 20.29 -17.75 18.34
N ARG A 217 20.07 -18.63 19.31
CA ARG A 217 18.88 -18.58 20.16
C ARG A 217 18.73 -17.30 20.97
N LYS A 218 19.83 -16.78 21.53
CA LYS A 218 19.82 -15.49 22.23
C LYS A 218 19.33 -14.35 21.32
N GLU A 219 19.73 -14.37 20.04
CA GLU A 219 19.35 -13.34 19.07
C GLU A 219 17.89 -13.51 18.63
N ARG A 220 17.35 -14.74 18.60
CA ARG A 220 15.90 -14.96 18.42
C ARG A 220 15.08 -14.40 19.58
N ILE A 221 15.62 -14.44 20.81
CA ILE A 221 15.00 -13.79 21.98
C ILE A 221 15.05 -12.26 21.83
N CYS A 222 16.20 -11.68 21.46
CA CYS A 222 16.32 -10.26 21.16
C CYS A 222 15.38 -9.83 20.01
N ASN A 223 15.24 -10.65 18.97
CA ASN A 223 14.34 -10.41 17.86
C ASN A 223 12.87 -10.28 18.29
N LEU A 224 12.42 -11.12 19.22
CA LEU A 224 11.07 -11.02 19.78
C LEU A 224 10.88 -9.73 20.59
N GLN A 225 11.92 -9.26 21.31
CA GLN A 225 11.88 -7.96 21.99
C GLN A 225 11.76 -6.83 20.97
N ILE A 226 12.57 -6.85 19.91
CA ILE A 226 12.50 -5.91 18.80
C ILE A 226 11.09 -5.92 18.21
N LEU A 227 10.50 -7.08 17.91
CA LEU A 227 9.15 -7.17 17.35
C LEU A 227 8.07 -6.65 18.31
N ILE A 228 8.18 -6.89 19.61
CA ILE A 228 7.27 -6.32 20.62
C ILE A 228 7.30 -4.78 20.53
N ASN A 229 8.49 -4.18 20.50
CA ASN A 229 8.69 -2.73 20.36
C ASN A 229 8.22 -2.21 19.00
N LEU A 230 8.60 -2.88 17.93
CA LEU A 230 8.25 -2.57 16.56
C LEU A 230 6.73 -2.57 16.33
N CYS A 231 5.98 -3.48 16.95
CA CYS A 231 4.52 -3.52 16.82
C CYS A 231 3.84 -2.23 17.32
N THR A 232 4.39 -1.57 18.34
CA THR A 232 3.82 -0.27 18.79
C THR A 232 4.01 0.82 17.73
N ILE A 233 5.13 0.81 17.02
CA ILE A 233 5.42 1.74 15.94
C ILE A 233 4.56 1.42 14.71
N ILE A 234 4.39 0.14 14.34
CA ILE A 234 3.54 -0.26 13.21
C ILE A 234 2.13 0.33 13.33
N GLU A 235 1.52 0.28 14.52
CA GLU A 235 0.18 0.87 14.73
C GLU A 235 0.19 2.39 14.58
N LEU A 236 1.20 3.07 15.10
CA LEU A 236 1.34 4.52 14.99
C LEU A 236 1.52 4.95 13.52
N ILE A 237 2.38 4.26 12.77
CA ILE A 237 2.56 4.49 11.33
C ILE A 237 1.24 4.30 10.59
N ARG A 238 0.52 3.21 10.88
CA ARG A 238 -0.80 2.94 10.30
C ARG A 238 -1.78 4.06 10.60
N ASP A 239 -1.83 4.53 11.84
CA ASP A 239 -2.73 5.61 12.25
C ASP A 239 -2.39 6.94 11.54
N VAL A 240 -1.10 7.22 11.32
CA VAL A 240 -0.62 8.40 10.59
C VAL A 240 -0.96 8.32 9.10
N ILE A 241 -0.74 7.17 8.45
CA ILE A 241 -1.07 6.98 7.02
C ILE A 241 -2.60 7.03 6.81
N GLY A 242 -3.36 6.47 7.74
CA GLY A 242 -4.81 6.33 7.66
C GLY A 242 -5.25 5.12 6.84
N TRP A 243 -6.53 5.12 6.44
CA TRP A 243 -7.17 4.03 5.71
C TRP A 243 -7.21 4.29 4.20
N ARG A 244 -7.09 3.23 3.38
CA ARG A 244 -7.24 3.27 1.92
C ARG A 244 -8.45 2.45 1.47
N GLU A 245 -9.08 2.83 0.35
CA GLU A 245 -10.17 2.05 -0.24
C GLU A 245 -9.70 0.68 -0.75
N THR A 246 -8.45 0.58 -1.21
CA THR A 246 -7.87 -0.61 -1.84
C THR A 246 -6.60 -1.04 -1.15
N ALA A 247 -6.46 -2.36 -0.96
CA ALA A 247 -5.32 -2.96 -0.27
C ALA A 247 -4.10 -3.11 -1.18
N GLU A 248 -2.93 -2.75 -0.68
CA GLU A 248 -1.66 -3.07 -1.33
C GLU A 248 -1.43 -4.58 -1.37
N PHE A 249 -0.88 -5.07 -2.49
CA PHE A 249 -0.43 -6.45 -2.73
C PHE A 249 -1.50 -7.55 -2.63
N VAL A 250 -2.75 -7.19 -2.37
CA VAL A 250 -3.87 -8.13 -2.36
C VAL A 250 -4.58 -8.08 -3.72
N PRO A 251 -4.70 -9.21 -4.44
CA PRO A 251 -5.46 -9.27 -5.68
C PRO A 251 -6.93 -8.88 -5.47
N ILE A 252 -7.43 -7.98 -6.30
CA ILE A 252 -8.82 -7.55 -6.37
C ILE A 252 -9.45 -8.25 -7.57
N GLU A 253 -10.32 -9.23 -7.29
CA GLU A 253 -11.05 -9.93 -8.34
C GLU A 253 -12.22 -9.08 -8.86
N ARG A 254 -12.34 -9.05 -10.19
CA ARG A 254 -13.46 -8.51 -10.97
C ARG A 254 -13.88 -9.57 -11.99
N GLU A 255 -15.04 -9.40 -12.60
CA GLU A 255 -15.67 -10.41 -13.48
C GLU A 255 -14.73 -10.94 -14.58
N ASN A 256 -13.94 -10.07 -15.22
CA ASN A 256 -13.04 -10.41 -16.33
C ASN A 256 -11.58 -10.02 -16.09
N LYS A 257 -11.23 -9.52 -14.90
CA LYS A 257 -9.86 -9.06 -14.62
C LYS A 257 -9.53 -9.15 -13.13
N THR A 258 -8.25 -9.32 -12.83
CA THR A 258 -7.70 -9.15 -11.48
C THR A 258 -6.82 -7.91 -11.46
N ILE A 259 -6.99 -7.06 -10.45
CA ILE A 259 -6.16 -5.86 -10.24
C ILE A 259 -5.29 -6.07 -9.00
N CYS A 260 -4.00 -5.77 -9.09
CA CYS A 260 -3.08 -5.79 -7.95
C CYS A 260 -2.32 -4.46 -7.86
N ILE A 261 -2.40 -3.81 -6.70
CA ILE A 261 -1.60 -2.62 -6.38
C ILE A 261 -0.23 -3.11 -5.90
N THR A 262 0.80 -2.92 -6.72
CA THR A 262 2.16 -3.37 -6.40
C THR A 262 2.98 -2.25 -5.74
N GLY A 263 4.28 -2.47 -5.55
CA GLY A 263 5.18 -1.53 -4.92
C GLY A 263 5.25 -0.19 -5.64
N THR A 264 5.33 -0.23 -6.97
CA THR A 264 5.57 0.94 -7.83
C THR A 264 4.55 1.12 -8.97
N SER A 265 3.72 0.12 -9.23
CA SER A 265 2.80 0.12 -10.38
C SER A 265 1.47 -0.58 -10.06
N ILE A 266 0.51 -0.47 -10.95
CA ILE A 266 -0.73 -1.26 -10.93
C ILE A 266 -0.63 -2.37 -11.96
N LYS A 267 -0.81 -3.62 -11.53
CA LYS A 267 -0.89 -4.79 -12.42
C LYS A 267 -2.35 -5.13 -12.68
N LYS A 268 -2.75 -5.18 -13.95
CA LYS A 268 -4.04 -5.71 -14.39
C LYS A 268 -3.81 -7.00 -15.16
N THR A 269 -4.49 -8.07 -14.76
CA THR A 269 -4.51 -9.35 -15.49
C THR A 269 -5.91 -9.56 -16.04
N TYR A 270 -6.05 -9.65 -17.36
CA TYR A 270 -7.33 -9.89 -18.03
C TYR A 270 -7.52 -11.39 -18.27
N HIS A 271 -8.71 -11.86 -17.95
CA HIS A 271 -9.10 -13.26 -18.06
C HIS A 271 -10.13 -13.46 -19.16
N GLY A 272 -10.21 -14.68 -19.68
CA GLY A 272 -11.20 -15.06 -20.68
C GLY A 272 -10.77 -14.76 -22.13
N PRO A 273 -11.67 -15.02 -23.10
CA PRO A 273 -11.34 -15.01 -24.53
C PRO A 273 -11.00 -13.62 -25.09
N ASP A 274 -11.47 -12.56 -24.43
CA ASP A 274 -11.30 -11.19 -24.90
C ASP A 274 -10.07 -10.48 -24.32
N GLY A 275 -9.26 -11.17 -23.50
CA GLY A 275 -8.11 -10.55 -22.80
C GLY A 275 -7.12 -9.88 -23.74
N GLU A 276 -6.82 -10.49 -24.90
CA GLU A 276 -5.90 -9.91 -25.89
C GLU A 276 -6.49 -8.63 -26.52
N GLN A 277 -7.80 -8.63 -26.80
CA GLN A 277 -8.51 -7.46 -27.32
C GLN A 277 -8.52 -6.32 -26.30
N CYS A 278 -8.70 -6.63 -25.01
CA CYS A 278 -8.59 -5.65 -23.93
C CYS A 278 -7.20 -5.00 -23.87
N ILE A 279 -6.13 -5.80 -23.93
CA ILE A 279 -4.75 -5.27 -23.94
C ILE A 279 -4.50 -4.42 -25.18
N GLN A 280 -4.95 -4.85 -26.36
CA GLN A 280 -4.77 -4.08 -27.58
C GLN A 280 -5.53 -2.76 -27.53
N LYS A 281 -6.76 -2.75 -27.00
CA LYS A 281 -7.51 -1.52 -26.76
C LYS A 281 -6.74 -0.57 -25.84
N LEU A 282 -6.23 -1.07 -24.71
CA LEU A 282 -5.44 -0.24 -23.79
C LEU A 282 -4.20 0.34 -24.47
N ARG A 283 -3.42 -0.47 -25.21
CA ARG A 283 -2.26 0.01 -25.97
C ARG A 283 -2.64 1.17 -26.89
N ASN A 284 -3.75 1.06 -27.60
CA ASN A 284 -4.22 2.11 -28.50
C ASN A 284 -4.59 3.40 -27.74
N ILE A 285 -5.34 3.28 -26.63
CA ILE A 285 -5.71 4.44 -25.81
C ILE A 285 -4.46 5.14 -25.27
N TYR A 286 -3.55 4.42 -24.60
CA TYR A 286 -2.34 5.02 -24.04
C TYR A 286 -1.41 5.62 -25.09
N ASN A 287 -1.33 5.03 -26.29
CA ASN A 287 -0.60 5.64 -27.40
C ASN A 287 -1.18 6.99 -27.82
N MET A 288 -2.51 7.14 -27.83
CA MET A 288 -3.16 8.42 -28.13
C MET A 288 -2.96 9.42 -26.98
N LEU A 289 -3.09 9.00 -25.72
CA LEU A 289 -2.81 9.86 -24.57
C LEU A 289 -1.38 10.42 -24.62
N ARG A 290 -0.41 9.58 -25.00
CA ARG A 290 0.99 9.98 -25.17
C ARG A 290 1.20 10.90 -26.36
N SER A 291 0.57 10.65 -27.51
CA SER A 291 0.73 11.50 -28.70
C SER A 291 0.19 12.91 -28.46
N GLU A 292 -0.93 13.02 -27.75
CA GLU A 292 -1.56 14.29 -27.41
C GLU A 292 -0.94 14.96 -26.18
N HIS A 293 0.03 14.31 -25.52
CA HIS A 293 0.67 14.80 -24.29
C HIS A 293 -0.34 15.14 -23.18
N VAL A 294 -1.33 14.26 -22.98
CA VAL A 294 -2.38 14.45 -21.98
C VAL A 294 -1.75 14.51 -20.58
N PRO A 295 -1.97 15.59 -19.80
CA PRO A 295 -1.43 15.71 -18.45
C PRO A 295 -2.28 14.93 -17.43
N ASN A 296 -1.73 14.69 -16.24
CA ASN A 296 -2.46 14.14 -15.08
C ASN A 296 -3.15 12.79 -15.36
N VAL A 297 -2.47 11.91 -16.08
CA VAL A 297 -2.91 10.53 -16.36
C VAL A 297 -1.78 9.56 -16.02
N ASP A 298 -2.12 8.29 -15.79
CA ASP A 298 -1.13 7.21 -15.77
C ASP A 298 -0.69 6.82 -17.19
N ASP A 299 0.32 5.96 -17.29
CA ASP A 299 0.86 5.43 -18.54
C ASP A 299 0.97 3.91 -18.49
N LEU A 300 0.84 3.28 -19.66
CA LEU A 300 1.11 1.86 -19.86
C LEU A 300 2.60 1.64 -20.06
N ILE A 301 3.26 1.18 -19.00
CA ILE A 301 4.71 0.95 -18.99
C ILE A 301 5.05 -0.35 -19.70
N LEU A 302 4.28 -1.42 -19.43
CA LEU A 302 4.50 -2.75 -20.00
C LEU A 302 3.18 -3.49 -20.21
N SER A 303 3.13 -4.34 -21.24
CA SER A 303 2.01 -5.26 -21.45
C SER A 303 2.42 -6.55 -22.15
N TYR A 304 1.72 -7.63 -21.84
CA TYR A 304 1.95 -8.98 -22.36
C TYR A 304 0.64 -9.58 -22.88
N THR A 305 0.75 -10.41 -23.92
CA THR A 305 -0.36 -11.19 -24.51
C THR A 305 0.13 -12.57 -24.95
N ASP A 306 1.21 -13.08 -24.36
CA ASP A 306 1.81 -14.37 -24.70
C ASP A 306 1.37 -15.49 -23.76
N ASN A 307 1.59 -16.74 -24.18
CA ASN A 307 1.15 -17.93 -23.43
C ASN A 307 1.82 -18.05 -22.05
N ASP A 308 3.05 -17.54 -21.88
CA ASP A 308 3.81 -17.70 -20.64
C ASP A 308 3.35 -16.70 -19.57
N ARG A 309 2.98 -15.48 -19.98
CA ARG A 309 2.62 -14.37 -19.07
C ARG A 309 1.13 -14.04 -19.05
N GLY A 310 0.37 -14.51 -20.04
CA GLY A 310 -1.04 -14.18 -20.22
C GLY A 310 -1.28 -12.74 -20.71
N CYS A 311 -2.52 -12.26 -20.55
CA CYS A 311 -2.93 -10.91 -20.91
C CYS A 311 -2.77 -9.96 -19.71
N VAL A 312 -1.64 -9.26 -19.64
CA VAL A 312 -1.26 -8.45 -18.46
C VAL A 312 -0.85 -7.04 -18.88
N ALA A 313 -1.24 -6.04 -18.10
CA ALA A 313 -0.80 -4.65 -18.21
C ALA A 313 -0.21 -4.13 -16.89
N TYR A 314 0.86 -3.35 -16.98
CA TYR A 314 1.48 -2.63 -15.85
C TYR A 314 1.37 -1.13 -16.09
N LEU A 315 0.77 -0.43 -15.13
CA LEU A 315 0.45 1.00 -15.21
C LEU A 315 1.20 1.80 -14.15
N ALA A 316 1.74 2.96 -14.51
CA ALA A 316 2.44 3.86 -13.58
C ALA A 316 2.29 5.34 -14.02
N PRO A 317 2.43 6.34 -13.12
CA PRO A 317 2.77 6.21 -11.70
C PRO A 317 1.67 5.55 -10.86
N LYS A 318 2.01 5.12 -9.64
CA LYS A 318 1.04 4.61 -8.66
C LYS A 318 0.58 5.75 -7.75
N GLY A 319 -0.73 5.95 -7.62
CA GLY A 319 -1.32 6.94 -6.73
C GLY A 319 -1.95 6.34 -5.47
N MET A 320 -2.35 7.22 -4.56
CA MET A 320 -3.15 6.94 -3.37
C MET A 320 -4.64 7.02 -3.70
N SER A 321 -5.38 5.94 -3.46
CA SER A 321 -6.85 5.95 -3.51
C SER A 321 -7.41 6.62 -2.25
N VAL A 322 -7.58 7.94 -2.33
CA VAL A 322 -8.14 8.80 -1.27
C VAL A 322 -9.11 9.80 -1.85
N ARG A 323 -10.04 10.28 -1.03
CA ARG A 323 -10.94 11.37 -1.39
C ARG A 323 -10.37 12.70 -0.90
N PRO A 324 -10.65 13.81 -1.60
CA PRO A 324 -10.34 15.14 -1.08
C PRO A 324 -11.15 15.38 0.19
N ASN A 325 -10.49 15.94 1.21
CA ASN A 325 -11.08 16.25 2.51
C ASN A 325 -11.29 17.74 2.72
N THR A 326 -10.75 18.59 1.83
CA THR A 326 -10.92 20.05 1.88
C THR A 326 -11.37 20.60 0.53
N GLN A 327 -11.97 21.80 0.52
CA GLN A 327 -12.29 22.49 -0.73
C GLN A 327 -11.06 22.67 -1.62
N LYS A 328 -9.89 22.96 -1.02
CA LYS A 328 -8.64 23.13 -1.76
C LYS A 328 -8.26 21.84 -2.49
N GLU A 329 -8.21 20.72 -1.77
CA GLU A 329 -7.90 19.41 -2.37
C GLU A 329 -8.92 19.01 -3.45
N LEU A 330 -10.20 19.32 -3.23
CA LEU A 330 -11.25 19.06 -4.24
C LEU A 330 -10.96 19.85 -5.52
N LEU A 331 -10.69 21.15 -5.40
CA LEU A 331 -10.40 21.99 -6.56
C LEU A 331 -9.12 21.55 -7.28
N GLU A 332 -8.06 21.20 -6.54
CA GLU A 332 -6.82 20.64 -7.12
C GLU A 332 -7.11 19.36 -7.93
N ALA A 333 -7.90 18.44 -7.36
CA ALA A 333 -8.27 17.20 -8.05
C ALA A 333 -9.09 17.46 -9.32
N ILE A 334 -10.10 18.34 -9.24
CA ILE A 334 -10.97 18.68 -10.37
C ILE A 334 -10.20 19.43 -11.46
N ILE A 335 -9.26 20.32 -11.10
CA ILE A 335 -8.37 20.99 -12.05
C ILE A 335 -7.54 19.96 -12.81
N CYS A 336 -6.88 19.02 -12.12
CA CYS A 336 -6.07 18.00 -12.78
C CYS A 336 -6.88 17.16 -13.78
N VAL A 337 -8.10 16.76 -13.41
CA VAL A 337 -9.02 16.03 -14.30
C VAL A 337 -9.41 16.88 -15.51
N LEU A 338 -9.81 18.14 -15.29
CA LEU A 338 -10.24 19.02 -16.38
C LEU A 338 -9.09 19.41 -17.31
N GLU A 339 -7.86 19.51 -16.81
CA GLU A 339 -6.65 19.69 -17.63
C GLU A 339 -6.46 18.51 -18.60
N ALA A 340 -6.60 17.28 -18.11
CA ALA A 340 -6.54 16.08 -18.94
C ALA A 340 -7.65 16.09 -20.02
N LEU A 341 -8.90 16.33 -19.59
CA LEU A 341 -10.05 16.36 -20.49
C LEU A 341 -9.96 17.47 -21.54
N SER A 342 -9.41 18.63 -21.20
CA SER A 342 -9.24 19.73 -22.16
C SER A 342 -8.39 19.31 -23.35
N VAL A 343 -7.27 18.63 -23.09
CA VAL A 343 -6.40 18.11 -24.15
C VAL A 343 -7.08 16.97 -24.91
N MET A 344 -7.68 16.01 -24.18
CA MET A 344 -8.30 14.83 -24.78
C MET A 344 -9.48 15.16 -25.71
N HIS A 345 -10.32 16.13 -25.34
CA HIS A 345 -11.53 16.48 -26.08
C HIS A 345 -11.24 17.36 -27.30
N GLU A 346 -10.13 18.12 -27.29
CA GLU A 346 -9.71 19.00 -28.39
C GLU A 346 -8.76 18.31 -29.39
N ALA A 347 -8.26 17.13 -29.08
CA ALA A 347 -7.42 16.32 -29.98
C ALA A 347 -8.08 16.07 -31.34
N GLU A 348 -7.26 15.85 -32.39
CA GLU A 348 -7.76 15.54 -33.74
C GLU A 348 -8.65 14.28 -33.74
N MET A 349 -8.29 13.29 -32.92
CA MET A 349 -9.14 12.16 -32.58
C MET A 349 -9.52 12.25 -31.10
N PRO A 350 -10.68 12.85 -30.77
CA PRO A 350 -11.10 13.02 -29.38
C PRO A 350 -11.20 11.70 -28.63
N ILE A 351 -10.72 11.71 -27.38
CA ILE A 351 -10.77 10.57 -26.47
C ILE A 351 -11.77 10.90 -25.36
N PHE A 352 -12.66 9.97 -25.03
CA PHE A 352 -13.62 10.12 -23.94
C PHE A 352 -13.37 9.02 -22.90
N HIS A 353 -13.29 9.40 -21.63
CA HIS A 353 -12.98 8.45 -20.55
C HIS A 353 -14.17 7.55 -20.21
N ARG A 354 -15.38 8.13 -20.18
CA ARG A 354 -16.69 7.48 -19.95
C ARG A 354 -16.94 6.91 -18.54
N ASP A 355 -15.92 6.61 -17.75
CA ASP A 355 -16.05 6.13 -16.35
C ASP A 355 -15.35 7.06 -15.34
N ILE A 356 -15.61 8.37 -15.38
CA ILE A 356 -15.00 9.31 -14.42
C ILE A 356 -15.76 9.25 -13.09
N ARG A 357 -15.07 8.85 -12.03
CA ARG A 357 -15.62 8.72 -10.67
C ARG A 357 -14.49 8.71 -9.64
N TRP A 358 -14.80 8.95 -8.38
CA TRP A 358 -13.79 8.99 -7.31
C TRP A 358 -12.87 7.76 -7.23
N PRO A 359 -13.35 6.51 -7.43
CA PRO A 359 -12.47 5.34 -7.51
C PRO A 359 -11.40 5.39 -8.60
N ASN A 360 -11.63 6.20 -9.65
CA ASN A 360 -10.76 6.35 -10.83
C ASN A 360 -9.94 7.64 -10.78
N ILE A 361 -9.87 8.30 -9.62
CA ILE A 361 -9.05 9.49 -9.38
C ILE A 361 -8.16 9.19 -8.17
N VAL A 362 -6.85 9.34 -8.34
CA VAL A 362 -5.88 9.03 -7.29
C VAL A 362 -4.93 10.19 -7.06
N ARG A 363 -4.47 10.34 -5.82
CA ARG A 363 -3.54 11.40 -5.41
C ARG A 363 -2.10 10.92 -5.53
N LEU A 364 -1.25 11.68 -6.20
CA LEU A 364 0.21 11.46 -6.22
C LEU A 364 0.86 12.07 -4.97
N HIS A 365 2.15 11.83 -4.76
CA HIS A 365 2.88 12.51 -3.69
C HIS A 365 2.82 14.04 -3.88
N GLY A 366 2.46 14.78 -2.81
CA GLY A 366 2.20 16.22 -2.88
C GLY A 366 0.73 16.57 -3.15
N SER A 367 0.50 17.59 -3.99
CA SER A 367 -0.85 18.13 -4.29
C SER A 367 -1.38 17.77 -5.68
N GLN A 368 -0.72 16.85 -6.39
CA GLN A 368 -1.12 16.45 -7.74
C GLN A 368 -2.08 15.26 -7.70
N TRP A 369 -3.04 15.26 -8.62
CA TRP A 369 -4.00 14.19 -8.81
C TRP A 369 -3.94 13.68 -10.24
N MET A 370 -4.38 12.45 -10.48
CA MET A 370 -4.47 11.88 -11.82
C MET A 370 -5.73 11.05 -12.04
N LEU A 371 -6.17 11.02 -13.29
CA LEU A 371 -7.25 10.18 -13.80
C LEU A 371 -6.69 8.84 -14.27
N ILE A 372 -7.32 7.74 -13.86
CA ILE A 372 -6.89 6.36 -14.15
C ILE A 372 -8.08 5.50 -14.61
N ASP A 373 -7.80 4.24 -14.96
CA ASP A 373 -8.78 3.22 -15.37
C ASP A 373 -9.45 3.46 -16.74
N TRP A 374 -8.61 3.51 -17.77
CA TRP A 374 -8.98 3.71 -19.18
C TRP A 374 -9.64 2.50 -19.88
N ASP A 375 -10.05 1.47 -19.13
CA ASP A 375 -10.67 0.26 -19.70
C ASP A 375 -11.94 0.60 -20.48
N ASP A 376 -12.65 1.63 -20.03
CA ASP A 376 -13.85 2.14 -20.67
C ASP A 376 -13.62 3.32 -21.59
N ALA A 377 -12.38 3.77 -21.82
CA ALA A 377 -12.14 4.87 -22.75
C ALA A 377 -12.48 4.50 -24.21
N SER A 378 -12.84 5.50 -25.02
CA SER A 378 -13.20 5.32 -26.43
C SER A 378 -13.00 6.62 -27.23
N SER A 379 -13.03 6.52 -28.55
CA SER A 379 -13.01 7.63 -29.50
C SER A 379 -14.18 7.53 -30.47
N MET A 380 -14.40 8.54 -31.30
CA MET A 380 -15.49 8.52 -32.29
C MET A 380 -15.24 7.48 -33.40
N PRO A 381 -16.30 6.77 -33.88
CA PRO A 381 -17.67 6.79 -33.38
C PRO A 381 -17.79 6.00 -32.06
N THR A 382 -18.46 6.58 -31.07
CA THR A 382 -18.68 5.95 -29.77
C THR A 382 -19.89 5.02 -29.81
N ARG A 383 -19.80 3.92 -29.05
CA ARG A 383 -20.94 3.00 -28.83
C ARG A 383 -21.48 3.14 -27.41
N ALA A 384 -22.78 2.92 -27.27
CA ALA A 384 -23.46 2.87 -25.98
C ALA A 384 -22.75 1.93 -24.99
N ALA A 385 -22.43 2.43 -23.80
CA ALA A 385 -21.76 1.68 -22.75
C ALA A 385 -22.80 1.02 -21.82
N SER A 386 -23.48 -0.03 -22.30
CA SER A 386 -24.60 -0.66 -21.59
C SER A 386 -24.23 -1.38 -20.28
N HIS A 387 -22.94 -1.70 -20.09
CA HIS A 387 -22.44 -2.35 -18.87
C HIS A 387 -22.20 -1.37 -17.72
N LEU A 388 -22.20 -0.06 -17.98
CA LEU A 388 -22.03 0.96 -16.94
C LEU A 388 -23.31 1.16 -16.12
N GLU A 389 -23.15 1.59 -14.88
CA GLU A 389 -24.27 1.79 -13.96
C GLU A 389 -24.97 3.14 -14.17
N ARG A 390 -26.26 3.13 -14.49
CA ARG A 390 -27.05 4.35 -14.79
C ARG A 390 -27.07 5.38 -13.66
N ALA A 391 -26.97 4.96 -12.40
CA ALA A 391 -26.96 5.88 -11.26
C ALA A 391 -25.66 6.71 -11.18
N ASN A 392 -24.58 6.20 -11.78
CA ASN A 392 -23.24 6.75 -11.66
C ASN A 392 -22.73 7.43 -12.94
N HIS A 393 -23.49 7.37 -14.04
CA HIS A 393 -23.03 7.80 -15.36
C HIS A 393 -24.05 8.67 -16.09
N ALA A 394 -23.53 9.51 -17.00
CA ALA A 394 -24.33 10.43 -17.78
C ALA A 394 -25.38 9.66 -18.60
N PRO A 395 -26.64 10.11 -18.67
CA PRO A 395 -27.67 9.44 -19.47
C PRO A 395 -27.26 9.22 -20.94
N GLU A 396 -26.47 10.14 -21.48
CA GLU A 396 -26.01 10.13 -22.87
C GLU A 396 -24.98 9.02 -23.16
N VAL A 397 -24.23 8.51 -22.18
CA VAL A 397 -23.23 7.44 -22.39
C VAL A 397 -23.88 6.12 -22.84
N PHE A 398 -25.18 5.98 -22.60
CA PHE A 398 -25.99 4.83 -22.98
C PHE A 398 -26.58 4.93 -24.39
N ASN A 399 -26.17 5.95 -25.16
CA ASN A 399 -26.51 6.09 -26.57
C ASN A 399 -25.23 6.03 -27.41
N ASP A 400 -25.37 5.63 -28.67
CA ASP A 400 -24.29 5.74 -29.65
C ASP A 400 -23.99 7.21 -29.96
N ASP A 401 -22.79 7.48 -30.46
CA ASP A 401 -22.33 8.81 -30.90
C ASP A 401 -22.35 9.92 -29.83
N HIS A 402 -22.29 9.56 -28.55
CA HIS A 402 -22.02 10.50 -27.47
C HIS A 402 -20.58 11.05 -27.55
N LYS A 403 -20.36 12.25 -27.02
CA LYS A 403 -19.03 12.90 -27.02
C LYS A 403 -18.58 13.24 -25.60
N GLY A 404 -17.71 14.24 -25.46
CA GLY A 404 -17.12 14.66 -24.20
C GLY A 404 -18.11 15.15 -23.14
N GLU A 405 -19.37 15.42 -23.51
CA GLU A 405 -20.41 15.82 -22.55
C GLU A 405 -20.65 14.79 -21.44
N VAL A 406 -20.35 13.51 -21.67
CA VAL A 406 -20.49 12.45 -20.66
C VAL A 406 -19.41 12.55 -19.57
N ASP A 407 -18.21 12.99 -19.95
CA ASP A 407 -17.10 13.20 -19.01
C ASP A 407 -17.35 14.46 -18.18
N ILE A 408 -17.80 15.55 -18.82
CA ILE A 408 -18.13 16.81 -18.12
C ILE A 408 -19.26 16.64 -17.12
N TRP A 409 -20.29 15.87 -17.48
CA TRP A 409 -21.32 15.49 -16.53
C TRP A 409 -20.71 14.80 -15.30
N SER A 410 -19.82 13.83 -15.53
CA SER A 410 -19.17 13.08 -14.46
C SER A 410 -18.31 13.98 -13.56
N VAL A 411 -17.64 15.00 -14.11
CA VAL A 411 -16.94 16.02 -13.30
C VAL A 411 -17.90 16.79 -12.39
N GLY A 412 -19.05 17.21 -12.90
CA GLY A 412 -20.11 17.81 -12.08
C GLY A 412 -20.59 16.88 -10.96
N LYS A 413 -20.64 15.57 -11.24
CA LYS A 413 -20.96 14.53 -10.24
C LYS A 413 -19.98 14.52 -9.09
N LEU A 414 -18.68 14.55 -9.40
CA LEU A 414 -17.62 14.46 -8.40
C LEU A 414 -17.77 15.56 -7.34
N ILE A 415 -18.04 16.79 -7.79
CA ILE A 415 -18.29 17.95 -6.92
C ILE A 415 -19.57 17.76 -6.10
N LYS A 416 -20.65 17.31 -6.75
CA LYS A 416 -21.92 17.04 -6.07
C LYS A 416 -21.78 15.98 -4.97
N ASP A 417 -21.08 14.88 -5.27
CA ASP A 417 -20.84 13.81 -4.31
C ASP A 417 -19.94 14.33 -3.18
N ALA A 418 -18.90 15.10 -3.49
CA ALA A 418 -18.00 15.67 -2.49
C ALA A 418 -18.69 16.61 -1.49
N ALA A 419 -19.75 17.30 -1.90
CA ALA A 419 -20.57 18.11 -1.00
C ALA A 419 -21.27 17.31 0.11
N VAL A 420 -21.29 15.98 0.04
CA VAL A 420 -21.82 15.11 1.10
C VAL A 420 -20.84 14.98 2.28
N TRP A 421 -19.53 15.04 2.04
CA TRP A 421 -18.53 14.85 3.10
C TRP A 421 -17.64 16.06 3.38
N ILE A 422 -17.52 17.01 2.44
CA ILE A 422 -16.81 18.28 2.66
C ILE A 422 -17.84 19.31 3.12
N LEU A 423 -17.94 19.52 4.44
CA LEU A 423 -18.99 20.34 5.06
C LEU A 423 -18.92 21.82 4.66
N ASP A 424 -17.73 22.34 4.40
CA ASP A 424 -17.48 23.77 4.16
C ASP A 424 -17.23 24.10 2.67
N LEU A 425 -17.88 23.39 1.74
CA LEU A 425 -17.83 23.78 0.32
C LEU A 425 -18.60 25.08 0.08
N SER A 426 -17.93 26.04 -0.56
CA SER A 426 -18.53 27.30 -0.97
C SER A 426 -19.64 27.11 -2.00
N ALA A 427 -20.63 28.00 -1.94
CA ALA A 427 -21.75 28.00 -2.86
C ALA A 427 -21.30 28.09 -4.33
N ASP A 428 -20.23 28.83 -4.61
CA ASP A 428 -19.65 28.98 -5.94
C ASP A 428 -19.18 27.65 -6.52
N VAL A 429 -18.45 26.84 -5.73
CA VAL A 429 -18.00 25.49 -6.15
C VAL A 429 -19.20 24.59 -6.46
N VAL A 430 -20.20 24.60 -5.57
CA VAL A 430 -21.43 23.80 -5.75
C VAL A 430 -22.21 24.24 -7.00
N GLU A 431 -22.25 25.54 -7.30
CA GLU A 431 -22.86 26.07 -8.51
C GLU A 431 -22.11 25.63 -9.77
N ARG A 432 -20.77 25.66 -9.78
CA ARG A 432 -19.98 25.14 -10.91
C ARG A 432 -20.19 23.65 -11.13
N GLY A 433 -20.31 22.87 -10.05
CA GLY A 433 -20.67 21.45 -10.12
C GLY A 433 -22.04 21.23 -10.77
N ARG A 434 -23.06 21.97 -10.34
CA ARG A 434 -24.40 21.93 -10.96
C ARG A 434 -24.39 22.37 -12.42
N TRP A 435 -23.61 23.39 -12.76
CA TRP A 435 -23.49 23.85 -14.14
C TRP A 435 -22.99 22.75 -15.08
N MET A 436 -21.97 21.99 -14.69
CA MET A 436 -21.46 20.84 -15.46
C MET A 436 -22.43 19.64 -15.48
N TRP A 437 -23.17 19.43 -14.39
CA TRP A 437 -24.07 18.28 -14.20
C TRP A 437 -25.46 18.45 -14.86
N GLU A 438 -26.08 19.63 -14.76
CA GLU A 438 -27.51 19.83 -15.06
C GLU A 438 -27.78 20.56 -16.37
N THR A 439 -26.83 21.36 -16.87
CA THR A 439 -27.10 22.20 -18.04
C THR A 439 -27.09 21.44 -19.36
N LYS A 440 -27.87 21.95 -20.32
CA LYS A 440 -27.93 21.44 -21.70
C LYS A 440 -27.97 22.62 -22.68
N PRO A 441 -27.00 22.74 -23.63
CA PRO A 441 -25.79 21.92 -23.74
C PRO A 441 -24.86 22.11 -22.53
N ARG A 442 -24.07 21.07 -22.21
CA ARG A 442 -23.03 21.14 -21.17
C ARG A 442 -21.84 21.98 -21.65
N PRO A 443 -21.06 22.59 -20.75
CA PRO A 443 -19.85 23.31 -21.13
C PRO A 443 -18.78 22.38 -21.71
N THR A 444 -17.82 22.96 -22.42
CA THR A 444 -16.60 22.25 -22.83
C THR A 444 -15.67 22.02 -21.63
N ALA A 445 -14.72 21.09 -21.76
CA ALA A 445 -13.68 20.89 -20.75
C ALA A 445 -12.88 22.17 -20.48
N VAL A 446 -12.59 22.95 -21.52
CA VAL A 446 -11.86 24.23 -21.43
C VAL A 446 -12.65 25.28 -20.64
N ASP A 447 -13.95 25.43 -20.94
CA ASP A 447 -14.82 26.37 -20.22
C ASP A 447 -14.98 25.97 -18.74
N ALA A 448 -15.14 24.67 -18.48
CA ALA A 448 -15.20 24.10 -17.15
C ALA A 448 -13.89 24.33 -16.37
N LEU A 449 -12.74 24.06 -16.99
CA LEU A 449 -11.42 24.25 -16.38
C LEU A 449 -11.22 25.70 -15.96
N LYS A 450 -11.50 26.64 -16.87
CA LYS A 450 -11.38 28.08 -16.60
C LYS A 450 -12.26 28.50 -15.43
N ALA A 451 -13.52 28.06 -15.43
CA ALA A 451 -14.47 28.41 -14.38
C ALA A 451 -14.05 27.88 -12.99
N ILE A 452 -13.43 26.70 -12.91
CA ILE A 452 -12.91 26.14 -11.66
C ILE A 452 -11.62 26.83 -11.23
N GLN A 453 -10.71 27.13 -12.16
CA GLN A 453 -9.47 27.86 -11.87
C GLN A 453 -9.75 29.26 -11.31
N ASP A 454 -10.76 29.95 -11.81
CA ASP A 454 -11.14 31.28 -11.30
C ASP A 454 -11.62 31.22 -9.84
N VAL A 455 -12.37 30.18 -9.47
CA VAL A 455 -12.76 29.93 -8.06
C VAL A 455 -11.54 29.61 -7.20
N TYR A 456 -10.62 28.77 -7.71
CA TYR A 456 -9.39 28.42 -7.00
C TYR A 456 -8.49 29.63 -6.74
N ARG A 457 -8.29 30.51 -7.73
CA ARG A 457 -7.53 31.76 -7.58
C ARG A 457 -8.15 32.66 -6.51
N THR A 458 -9.46 32.91 -6.60
CA THR A 458 -10.19 33.74 -5.64
C THR A 458 -10.04 33.21 -4.20
N MET A 459 -10.09 31.89 -4.02
CA MET A 459 -9.88 31.25 -2.71
C MET A 459 -8.45 31.44 -2.17
N CYS A 460 -7.44 31.38 -3.05
CA CYS A 460 -6.04 31.60 -2.66
C CYS A 460 -5.77 33.07 -2.29
N ASP A 461 -6.37 34.01 -3.01
CA ASP A 461 -6.19 35.45 -2.79
C ASP A 461 -6.84 35.93 -1.48
N GLN A 462 -7.90 35.27 -1.00
CA GLN A 462 -8.57 35.58 0.27
C GLN A 462 -7.78 35.13 1.53
N LYS A 463 -6.63 34.45 1.37
CA LYS A 463 -5.79 33.97 2.48
C LYS A 463 -4.55 34.84 2.74
N ILE A 464 -4.41 35.97 2.05
CA ILE A 464 -3.41 37.04 2.28
C ILE A 464 -4.13 38.23 2.92
#